data_AF-A0A2S4PZV2-F1
#
_entry.id   AF-A0A2S4PZV2-F1
#
_cell.length_a   1.000
_cell.length_b   1.000
_cell.length_c   1.000
_cell.angle_alpha   90.00
_cell.angle_beta   90.00
_cell.angle_gamma   90.00
#
_symmetry.space_group_name_H-M   'P 1'
#
loop_
_entity.id
_entity.type
_entity.pdbx_description
1 polymer ?
#
loop_
_entity_poly.entity_id
_entity_poly.type
_entity_poly.pdbx_seq_one_letter_code
_entity_poly.pdbx_strand_id
1 'polypeptide(L)'
;MAAIEDLSSVLLNFRSQLQWSQISAQDIWHQVFKKPTFLQLHWVYFILTCLISSLFFHLFSTTSISYVNSIFMVIGAMTQTGLNTVNMSDLNSFQQSLIVILSMIGNPIVVSIIVIHVRKRAFQKRLKIKRGEEEKRYHTSLTMSISSSIMANHDDHSGGRVRNGFVLGVQNGVQNVVELIFKSNKLKDNQHVDRNAQFHGLSLEERECVHCVEYKAVKLLGYMVIAYYVTWQFLGFIVLGAYLSFNYTEAISLNGFNPWWLGISLAIGAFNNSGISLLNASVIPFCDSSYILLNMSLLMLAGNTAFPIFLRWILRQMLNFIPDTENYKDWRETLSFILKFPRRVYTNLFSSEQTWCLLALLIFFNAFDWTVFQVFNRYSSEVNNMATKSILIDGFFQTVSMRSSGFIVIPIASLFIGLQTLYVLMMYISAFPITITMRSSNVYEERSLGIYARELHNPDNLEKTESNPGLPMRRRDRFYFVQEQVRRQLSHDLWFLVIGALVIISTESSNFNRDPRTFSIFNIIFEIVSAYGCVGFSVGLPGKTYSFCGAWHSFSRLVLCAIMLRGRHRGLPVDIDKAIQLPGDNMDFAEEQDHQIRAITSMKGHL
;
A
#
# COMPACT_ATOMS: atom_id res chain seq x y z
N MET A 1 29.97 -64.19 8.42
CA MET A 1 30.48 -63.00 7.68
C MET A 1 29.36 -62.24 6.97
N ALA A 2 28.40 -62.88 6.31
CA ALA A 2 27.26 -62.20 5.67
C ALA A 2 26.37 -61.33 6.60
N ALA A 3 26.19 -61.72 7.88
CA ALA A 3 25.38 -60.94 8.82
C ALA A 3 26.07 -59.65 9.35
N ILE A 4 27.39 -59.51 9.17
CA ILE A 4 28.15 -58.33 9.62
C ILE A 4 28.18 -57.26 8.51
N GLU A 5 28.18 -57.67 7.24
CA GLU A 5 28.08 -56.73 6.11
C GLU A 5 26.71 -56.05 6.06
N ASP A 6 25.64 -56.77 6.39
CA ASP A 6 24.27 -56.23 6.41
C ASP A 6 24.03 -55.24 7.55
N LEU A 7 24.73 -55.39 8.68
CA LEU A 7 24.70 -54.41 9.77
C LEU A 7 25.44 -53.11 9.39
N SER A 8 26.51 -53.22 8.59
CA SER A 8 27.29 -52.07 8.13
C SER A 8 26.53 -51.22 7.10
N SER A 9 25.77 -51.87 6.21
CA SER A 9 24.94 -51.20 5.19
C SER A 9 23.75 -50.49 5.83
N VAL A 10 23.13 -51.10 6.86
CA VAL A 10 22.05 -50.49 7.64
C VAL A 10 22.56 -49.31 8.47
N LEU A 11 23.73 -49.40 9.10
CA LEU A 11 24.33 -48.29 9.84
C LEU A 11 24.78 -47.12 8.93
N LEU A 12 25.25 -47.42 7.71
CA LEU A 12 25.56 -46.40 6.69
C LEU A 12 24.30 -45.69 6.19
N ASN A 13 23.21 -46.41 5.96
CA ASN A 13 21.92 -45.82 5.62
C ASN A 13 21.34 -44.98 6.76
N PHE A 14 21.48 -45.44 8.01
CA PHE A 14 21.02 -44.69 9.19
C PHE A 14 21.83 -43.40 9.41
N ARG A 15 23.14 -43.43 9.13
CA ARG A 15 24.01 -42.24 9.18
C ARG A 15 23.69 -41.23 8.06
N SER A 16 23.28 -41.71 6.87
CA SER A 16 22.82 -40.86 5.78
C SER A 16 21.44 -40.21 6.05
N GLN A 17 20.55 -40.90 6.77
CA GLN A 17 19.28 -40.34 7.22
C GLN A 17 19.46 -39.37 8.40
N LEU A 18 20.44 -39.56 9.29
CA LEU A 18 20.77 -38.60 10.33
C LEU A 18 21.42 -37.29 9.79
N GLN A 19 21.99 -37.29 8.58
CA GLN A 19 22.45 -36.04 7.96
C GLN A 19 21.29 -35.11 7.57
N TRP A 20 20.07 -35.64 7.36
CA TRP A 20 18.87 -34.82 7.17
C TRP A 20 18.40 -34.15 8.47
N SER A 21 18.79 -34.66 9.65
CA SER A 21 18.47 -34.02 10.94
C SER A 21 19.50 -32.96 11.38
N GLN A 22 20.60 -32.78 10.62
CA GLN A 22 21.60 -31.73 10.85
C GLN A 22 21.49 -30.56 9.87
N ILE A 23 20.42 -30.51 9.06
CA ILE A 23 20.11 -29.33 8.28
C ILE A 23 19.69 -28.25 9.29
N SER A 24 20.60 -27.30 9.54
CA SER A 24 20.33 -26.10 10.31
C SER A 24 19.03 -25.48 9.79
N ALA A 25 18.18 -24.95 10.67
CA ALA A 25 17.00 -24.19 10.26
C ALA A 25 17.36 -23.09 9.24
N GLN A 26 18.61 -22.61 9.23
CA GLN A 26 19.16 -21.67 8.25
C GLN A 26 19.30 -22.28 6.84
N ASP A 27 19.68 -23.54 6.70
CA ASP A 27 19.86 -24.20 5.40
C ASP A 27 18.53 -24.60 4.75
N ILE A 28 17.53 -24.99 5.57
CA ILE A 28 16.14 -25.13 5.12
C ILE A 28 15.60 -23.76 4.70
N TRP A 29 15.88 -22.71 5.47
CA TRP A 29 15.52 -21.34 5.11
C TRP A 29 16.15 -20.89 3.78
N HIS A 30 17.43 -21.17 3.55
CA HIS A 30 18.13 -20.80 2.33
C HIS A 30 17.71 -21.62 1.11
N GLN A 31 17.32 -22.89 1.29
CA GLN A 31 16.79 -23.72 0.21
C GLN A 31 15.32 -23.39 -0.14
N VAL A 32 14.47 -23.13 0.86
CA VAL A 32 13.05 -22.78 0.65
C VAL A 32 12.88 -21.33 0.18
N PHE A 33 13.70 -20.40 0.67
CA PHE A 33 13.62 -18.96 0.36
C PHE A 33 14.80 -18.47 -0.47
N LYS A 34 15.09 -19.12 -1.60
CA LYS A 34 16.20 -18.72 -2.47
C LYS A 34 16.12 -17.23 -2.90
N LYS A 35 14.89 -16.67 -2.99
CA LYS A 35 14.57 -15.21 -2.97
C LYS A 35 13.12 -15.01 -2.46
N PRO A 36 12.87 -14.60 -1.20
CA PRO A 36 11.51 -14.41 -0.72
C PRO A 36 10.83 -13.26 -1.48
N THR A 37 9.61 -13.50 -1.97
CA THR A 37 8.83 -12.47 -2.69
C THR A 37 8.33 -11.41 -1.70
N PHE A 38 8.16 -10.16 -2.13
CA PHE A 38 7.64 -9.08 -1.27
C PHE A 38 6.34 -9.48 -0.56
N LEU A 39 5.40 -10.11 -1.27
CA LEU A 39 4.15 -10.58 -0.70
C LEU A 39 4.37 -11.58 0.44
N GLN A 40 5.28 -12.55 0.28
CA GLN A 40 5.59 -13.54 1.32
C GLN A 40 6.21 -12.88 2.56
N LEU A 41 7.16 -11.96 2.37
CA LEU A 41 7.76 -11.21 3.47
C LEU A 41 6.71 -10.37 4.22
N HIS A 42 5.79 -9.75 3.49
CA HIS A 42 4.71 -8.96 4.07
C HIS A 42 3.76 -9.82 4.92
N TRP A 43 3.37 -11.01 4.44
CA TRP A 43 2.58 -11.96 5.23
C TRP A 43 3.29 -12.40 6.51
N VAL A 44 4.58 -12.76 6.42
CA VAL A 44 5.38 -13.16 7.58
C VAL A 44 5.48 -12.02 8.59
N TYR A 45 5.71 -10.79 8.12
CA TYR A 45 5.73 -9.60 8.95
C TYR A 45 4.41 -9.39 9.70
N PHE A 46 3.27 -9.41 9.00
CA PHE A 46 1.95 -9.22 9.64
C PHE A 46 1.66 -10.30 10.68
N ILE A 47 1.86 -11.58 10.33
CA ILE A 47 1.57 -12.70 11.24
C ILE A 47 2.49 -12.66 12.46
N LEU A 48 3.80 -12.50 12.26
CA LEU A 48 4.76 -12.51 13.35
C LEU A 48 4.55 -11.33 14.30
N THR A 49 4.35 -10.12 13.77
CA THR A 49 4.07 -8.94 14.59
C THR A 49 2.77 -9.12 15.37
N CYS A 50 1.70 -9.65 14.76
CA CYS A 50 0.45 -9.93 15.48
C CYS A 50 0.62 -10.96 16.60
N LEU A 51 1.35 -12.06 16.36
CA LEU A 51 1.55 -13.11 17.38
C LEU A 51 2.41 -12.64 18.55
N ILE A 52 3.47 -11.89 18.27
CA ILE A 52 4.33 -11.32 19.32
C ILE A 52 3.54 -10.28 20.12
N SER A 53 2.88 -9.34 19.44
CA SER A 53 2.11 -8.29 20.11
C SER A 53 0.88 -8.83 20.85
N SER A 54 0.22 -9.90 20.40
CA SER A 54 -0.89 -10.51 21.14
C SER A 54 -0.44 -11.15 22.44
N LEU A 55 0.76 -11.74 22.46
CA LEU A 55 1.37 -12.26 23.68
C LEU A 55 1.65 -11.14 24.68
N PHE A 56 2.28 -10.04 24.24
CA PHE A 56 2.50 -8.86 25.08
C PHE A 56 1.18 -8.26 25.57
N PHE A 57 0.18 -8.13 24.69
CA PHE A 57 -1.13 -7.59 25.03
C PHE A 57 -1.83 -8.41 26.13
N HIS A 58 -1.67 -9.74 26.11
CA HIS A 58 -2.25 -10.62 27.12
C HIS A 58 -1.44 -10.67 28.42
N LEU A 59 -0.10 -10.76 28.34
CA LEU A 59 0.78 -10.85 29.52
C LEU A 59 0.76 -9.59 30.39
N PHE A 60 0.68 -8.41 29.76
CA PHE A 60 0.62 -7.12 30.45
C PHE A 60 -0.81 -6.64 30.70
N SER A 61 -1.80 -7.55 30.59
CA SER A 61 -3.20 -7.23 30.88
C SER A 61 -3.42 -7.22 32.39
N THR A 62 -3.92 -6.10 32.91
CA THR A 62 -4.35 -5.98 34.31
C THR A 62 -5.76 -6.56 34.52
N THR A 63 -6.56 -6.61 33.45
CA THR A 63 -7.90 -7.22 33.43
C THR A 63 -7.86 -8.62 32.81
N SER A 64 -8.73 -9.53 33.24
CA SER A 64 -8.78 -10.92 32.76
C SER A 64 -9.42 -11.01 31.36
N ILE A 65 -8.65 -10.63 30.34
CA ILE A 65 -9.06 -10.72 28.94
C ILE A 65 -8.66 -12.09 28.38
N SER A 66 -9.61 -12.81 27.78
CA SER A 66 -9.33 -14.06 27.05
C SER A 66 -8.30 -13.83 25.95
N TYR A 67 -7.36 -14.76 25.76
CA TYR A 67 -6.35 -14.67 24.70
C TYR A 67 -6.94 -14.47 23.31
N VAL A 68 -8.12 -15.04 23.03
CA VAL A 68 -8.83 -14.88 21.75
C VAL A 68 -9.25 -13.43 21.52
N ASN A 69 -9.65 -12.71 22.58
CA ASN A 69 -9.93 -11.28 22.48
C ASN A 69 -8.63 -10.48 22.30
N SER A 70 -7.55 -10.86 22.97
CA SER A 70 -6.25 -10.19 22.82
C SER A 70 -5.72 -10.27 21.39
N ILE A 71 -5.75 -11.46 20.77
CA ILE A 71 -5.32 -11.63 19.37
C ILE A 71 -6.26 -10.90 18.41
N PHE A 72 -7.56 -10.88 18.68
CA PHE A 72 -8.53 -10.15 17.86
C PHE A 72 -8.25 -8.64 17.84
N MET A 73 -8.08 -8.04 19.02
CA MET A 73 -7.79 -6.60 19.13
C MET A 73 -6.46 -6.24 18.44
N VAL A 74 -5.43 -7.07 18.58
CA VAL A 74 -4.13 -6.85 17.94
C VAL A 74 -4.20 -7.00 16.42
N ILE A 75 -4.90 -8.02 15.90
CA ILE A 75 -5.11 -8.19 14.45
C ILE A 75 -5.97 -7.04 13.91
N GLY A 76 -7.01 -6.63 14.63
CA GLY A 76 -7.84 -5.47 14.28
C GLY A 76 -7.04 -4.18 14.16
N ALA A 77 -6.11 -3.95 15.09
CA ALA A 77 -5.22 -2.79 15.05
C ALA A 77 -4.22 -2.86 13.89
N MET A 78 -3.54 -4.00 13.71
CA MET A 78 -2.52 -4.19 12.67
C MET A 78 -3.12 -4.16 11.26
N THR A 79 -4.33 -4.70 11.08
CA THR A 79 -5.05 -4.67 9.79
C THR A 79 -5.75 -3.34 9.55
N GLN A 80 -5.79 -2.45 10.55
CA GLN A 80 -6.52 -1.18 10.52
C GLN A 80 -8.03 -1.35 10.29
N THR A 81 -8.60 -2.43 10.84
CA THR A 81 -10.02 -2.74 10.65
C THR A 81 -10.90 -2.02 11.66
N GLY A 82 -10.44 -1.73 12.88
CA GLY A 82 -11.22 -0.93 13.86
C GLY A 82 -12.39 -1.65 14.56
N LEU A 83 -12.59 -2.95 14.35
CA LEU A 83 -13.54 -3.77 15.11
C LEU A 83 -12.96 -4.13 16.49
N ASN A 84 -13.78 -3.97 17.53
CA ASN A 84 -13.35 -4.16 18.93
C ASN A 84 -14.23 -5.18 19.65
N THR A 85 -13.64 -6.25 20.16
CA THR A 85 -14.35 -7.27 20.96
C THR A 85 -14.48 -6.90 22.43
N VAL A 86 -13.68 -5.94 22.90
CA VAL A 86 -13.62 -5.44 24.28
C VAL A 86 -13.70 -3.92 24.23
N ASN A 87 -14.34 -3.31 25.22
CA ASN A 87 -14.40 -1.85 25.33
C ASN A 87 -13.01 -1.27 25.57
N MET A 88 -12.75 -0.12 24.95
CA MET A 88 -11.46 0.58 25.08
C MET A 88 -11.24 1.16 26.47
N SER A 89 -12.32 1.49 27.19
CA SER A 89 -12.30 1.88 28.61
C SER A 89 -11.78 0.80 29.54
N ASP A 90 -11.95 -0.47 29.18
CA ASP A 90 -11.62 -1.60 30.05
C ASP A 90 -10.14 -2.02 29.88
N LEU A 91 -9.46 -1.41 28.90
CA LEU A 91 -8.05 -1.63 28.62
C LEU A 91 -7.18 -0.69 29.42
N ASN A 92 -5.99 -1.16 29.81
CA ASN A 92 -5.00 -0.28 30.43
C ASN A 92 -4.29 0.62 29.40
N SER A 93 -3.60 1.65 29.89
CA SER A 93 -2.91 2.62 29.01
C SER A 93 -1.84 1.97 28.14
N PHE A 94 -1.20 0.88 28.60
CA PHE A 94 -0.24 0.11 27.81
C PHE A 94 -0.90 -0.56 26.60
N GLN A 95 -2.02 -1.25 26.81
CA GLN A 95 -2.82 -1.90 25.78
C GLN A 95 -3.37 -0.91 24.76
N GLN A 96 -3.89 0.23 25.23
CA GLN A 96 -4.34 1.32 24.36
C GLN A 96 -3.19 1.86 23.50
N SER A 97 -2.03 2.14 24.12
CA SER A 97 -0.84 2.60 23.39
C SER A 97 -0.35 1.57 22.37
N LEU A 98 -0.37 0.29 22.73
CA LEU A 98 0.03 -0.80 21.84
C LEU A 98 -0.87 -0.90 20.61
N ILE A 99 -2.19 -0.79 20.78
CA ILE A 99 -3.16 -0.75 19.66
C ILE A 99 -2.89 0.45 18.74
N VAL A 100 -2.67 1.65 19.31
CA VAL A 100 -2.36 2.86 18.53
C VAL A 100 -1.06 2.67 17.73
N ILE A 101 -0.01 2.15 18.35
CA ILE A 101 1.29 1.89 17.69
C ILE A 101 1.14 0.84 16.59
N LEU A 102 0.42 -0.26 16.84
CA LEU A 102 0.14 -1.29 15.84
C LEU A 102 -0.60 -0.73 14.63
N SER A 103 -1.53 0.20 14.85
CA SER A 103 -2.25 0.87 13.76
C SER A 103 -1.35 1.70 12.85
N MET A 104 -0.24 2.24 13.38
CA MET A 104 0.78 2.94 12.60
C MET A 104 1.65 1.95 11.83
N ILE A 105 2.12 0.90 12.52
CA ILE A 105 3.02 -0.12 11.96
C ILE A 105 2.34 -0.88 10.80
N GLY A 106 1.03 -1.12 10.92
CA GLY A 106 0.23 -1.76 9.89
C GLY A 106 -0.05 -0.88 8.66
N ASN A 107 0.14 0.44 8.73
CA ASN A 107 -0.24 1.40 7.68
C ASN A 107 0.54 1.16 6.36
N PRO A 108 -0.11 1.17 5.17
CA PRO A 108 0.58 0.94 3.90
C PRO A 108 1.62 2.02 3.58
N ILE A 109 1.42 3.25 4.04
CA ILE A 109 2.37 4.36 3.92
C ILE A 109 3.65 4.01 4.69
N VAL A 110 3.54 3.51 5.92
CA VAL A 110 4.71 3.09 6.73
C VAL A 110 5.44 1.92 6.09
N VAL A 111 4.71 0.91 5.61
CA VAL A 111 5.29 -0.21 4.85
C VAL A 111 6.05 0.31 3.62
N SER A 112 5.50 1.28 2.91
CA SER A 112 6.15 1.87 1.73
C SER A 112 7.44 2.64 2.06
N ILE A 113 7.52 3.28 3.24
CA ILE A 113 8.73 3.96 3.72
C ILE A 113 9.86 2.94 3.88
N ILE A 114 9.58 1.77 4.45
CA ILE A 114 10.56 0.69 4.63
C ILE A 114 11.06 0.20 3.26
N VAL A 115 10.16 -0.01 2.30
CA VAL A 115 10.52 -0.43 0.94
C VAL A 115 11.43 0.60 0.25
N ILE A 116 11.11 1.89 0.34
CA ILE A 116 11.96 2.97 -0.19
C ILE A 116 13.35 2.93 0.45
N HIS A 117 13.45 2.72 1.77
CA HIS A 117 14.72 2.66 2.47
C HIS A 117 15.57 1.46 2.05
N VAL A 118 14.97 0.28 1.92
CA VAL A 118 15.65 -0.93 1.42
C VAL A 118 16.17 -0.68 0.00
N ARG A 119 15.34 -0.11 -0.87
CA ARG A 119 15.72 0.19 -2.25
C ARG A 119 16.82 1.25 -2.35
N LYS A 120 16.74 2.31 -1.56
CA LYS A 120 17.80 3.32 -1.42
C LYS A 120 19.14 2.68 -1.03
N ARG A 121 19.15 1.77 -0.04
CA ARG A 121 20.35 1.04 0.37
C ARG A 121 20.90 0.15 -0.74
N ALA A 122 20.04 -0.51 -1.51
CA ALA A 122 20.47 -1.33 -2.64
C ALA A 122 21.14 -0.49 -3.75
N PHE A 123 20.57 0.66 -4.11
CA PHE A 123 21.22 1.61 -5.03
C PHE A 123 22.57 2.10 -4.50
N GLN A 124 22.66 2.47 -3.22
CA GLN A 124 23.92 2.89 -2.59
C GLN A 124 25.00 1.80 -2.65
N LYS A 125 24.62 0.54 -2.39
CA LYS A 125 25.55 -0.59 -2.45
C LYS A 125 26.06 -0.81 -3.87
N ARG A 126 25.18 -0.77 -4.88
CA ARG A 126 25.56 -0.92 -6.30
C ARG A 126 26.50 0.20 -6.75
N LEU A 127 26.18 1.46 -6.43
CA LEU A 127 27.03 2.61 -6.77
C LEU A 127 28.40 2.56 -6.08
N LYS A 128 28.47 2.05 -4.85
CA LYS A 128 29.75 1.83 -4.16
C LYS A 128 30.59 0.72 -4.80
N ILE A 129 29.97 -0.39 -5.19
CA ILE A 129 30.66 -1.50 -5.87
C ILE A 129 31.25 -0.99 -7.19
N LYS A 130 30.45 -0.30 -8.01
CA LYS A 130 30.90 0.26 -9.29
C LYS A 130 32.05 1.26 -9.13
N ARG A 131 31.96 2.18 -8.17
CA ARG A 131 33.07 3.11 -7.87
C ARG A 131 34.36 2.35 -7.52
N GLY A 132 34.25 1.28 -6.74
CA GLY A 132 35.41 0.43 -6.42
C GLY A 132 35.96 -0.33 -7.63
N GLU A 133 35.11 -0.73 -8.58
CA GLU A 133 35.54 -1.35 -9.85
C GLU A 133 36.22 -0.33 -10.77
N GLU A 134 35.72 0.89 -10.86
CA GLU A 134 36.32 1.99 -11.62
C GLU A 134 37.67 2.42 -11.03
N GLU A 135 37.78 2.56 -9.70
CA GLU A 135 39.05 2.85 -9.02
C GLU A 135 40.08 1.75 -9.30
N LYS A 136 39.66 0.48 -9.29
CA LYS A 136 40.53 -0.65 -9.68
C LYS A 136 40.94 -0.56 -11.14
N ARG A 137 40.01 -0.31 -12.07
CA ARG A 137 40.33 -0.14 -13.51
C ARG A 137 41.30 1.01 -13.73
N TYR A 138 41.09 2.13 -13.05
CA TYR A 138 41.99 3.28 -13.11
C TYR A 138 43.39 2.90 -12.60
N HIS A 139 43.49 2.27 -11.44
CA HIS A 139 44.77 1.80 -10.92
C HIS A 139 45.45 0.79 -11.85
N THR A 140 44.74 -0.19 -12.40
CA THR A 140 45.31 -1.14 -13.36
C THR A 140 45.77 -0.44 -14.65
N SER A 141 44.97 0.49 -15.18
CA SER A 141 45.34 1.27 -16.36
C SER A 141 46.54 2.19 -16.11
N LEU A 142 46.66 2.77 -14.92
CA LEU A 142 47.78 3.60 -14.51
C LEU A 142 49.04 2.74 -14.32
N THR A 143 48.93 1.55 -13.74
CA THR A 143 50.05 0.62 -13.63
C THR A 143 50.50 0.13 -15.00
N MET A 144 49.57 -0.21 -15.91
CA MET A 144 49.90 -0.58 -17.29
C MET A 144 50.51 0.60 -18.06
N SER A 145 49.98 1.82 -17.89
CA SER A 145 50.54 3.01 -18.53
C SER A 145 51.93 3.34 -18.00
N ILE A 146 52.16 3.18 -16.69
CA ILE A 146 53.48 3.33 -16.06
C ILE A 146 54.44 2.25 -16.55
N SER A 147 54.02 0.99 -16.67
CA SER A 147 54.84 -0.07 -17.26
C SER A 147 55.18 0.22 -18.72
N SER A 148 54.23 0.72 -19.52
CA SER A 148 54.47 1.10 -20.91
C SER A 148 55.33 2.38 -21.03
N SER A 149 55.20 3.34 -20.11
CA SER A 149 56.02 4.55 -20.09
C SER A 149 57.41 4.29 -19.55
N ILE A 150 57.61 3.31 -18.65
CA ILE A 150 58.94 2.84 -18.25
C ILE A 150 59.63 2.11 -19.42
N MET A 151 58.87 1.39 -20.25
CA MET A 151 59.38 0.82 -21.50
C MET A 151 59.60 1.87 -22.61
N ALA A 152 58.88 2.99 -22.59
CA ALA A 152 58.98 4.07 -23.58
C ALA A 152 59.91 5.23 -23.18
N ASN A 153 60.28 5.37 -21.90
CA ASN A 153 61.18 6.41 -21.38
C ASN A 153 62.67 6.13 -21.65
N HIS A 154 62.98 5.59 -22.83
CA HIS A 154 64.30 5.83 -23.41
C HIS A 154 64.32 7.10 -24.26
N ASP A 155 63.21 7.80 -24.53
CA ASP A 155 63.27 9.13 -25.13
C ASP A 155 62.15 10.09 -24.66
N ASP A 156 62.63 11.18 -24.07
CA ASP A 156 62.09 12.53 -23.95
C ASP A 156 61.10 12.96 -22.84
N HIS A 157 61.44 14.14 -22.29
CA HIS A 157 60.81 14.85 -21.19
C HIS A 157 59.64 15.74 -21.66
N SER A 158 58.49 15.68 -20.99
CA SER A 158 57.76 16.87 -20.51
C SER A 158 56.48 16.48 -19.75
N GLY A 159 56.33 17.02 -18.54
CA GLY A 159 55.16 16.81 -17.69
C GLY A 159 54.11 17.91 -17.81
N GLY A 160 52.86 17.58 -17.53
CA GLY A 160 51.86 18.57 -17.16
C GLY A 160 50.39 18.18 -17.36
N ARG A 161 49.64 18.20 -16.24
CA ARG A 161 48.18 18.42 -16.12
C ARG A 161 47.21 17.33 -16.60
N VAL A 162 46.83 16.44 -15.68
CA VAL A 162 45.52 15.77 -15.68
C VAL A 162 45.00 15.71 -14.25
N ARG A 163 44.16 16.66 -13.80
CA ARG A 163 43.56 16.57 -12.46
C ARG A 163 42.09 16.99 -12.32
N ASN A 164 41.39 17.47 -13.36
CA ASN A 164 40.02 18.00 -13.18
C ASN A 164 38.92 17.42 -14.11
N GLY A 165 39.15 16.30 -14.82
CA GLY A 165 38.19 15.80 -15.83
C GLY A 165 36.96 15.05 -15.30
N PHE A 166 37.07 14.31 -14.21
CA PHE A 166 36.04 13.32 -13.83
C PHE A 166 34.81 13.94 -13.15
N VAL A 167 35.00 14.90 -12.25
CA VAL A 167 33.87 15.57 -11.58
C VAL A 167 33.09 16.44 -12.55
N LEU A 168 33.78 17.12 -13.48
CA LEU A 168 33.13 17.90 -14.54
C LEU A 168 32.45 17.01 -15.60
N GLY A 169 33.07 15.88 -15.96
CA GLY A 169 32.54 14.94 -16.96
C GLY A 169 31.26 14.23 -16.52
N VAL A 170 31.16 13.83 -15.25
CA VAL A 170 29.92 13.23 -14.71
C VAL A 170 28.82 14.29 -14.56
N GLN A 171 29.16 15.54 -14.18
CA GLN A 171 28.19 16.63 -14.09
C GLN A 171 27.67 17.07 -15.47
N ASN A 172 28.56 17.16 -16.47
CA ASN A 172 28.22 17.52 -17.85
C ASN A 172 27.54 16.37 -18.60
N GLY A 173 27.90 15.11 -18.33
CA GLY A 173 27.24 13.91 -18.88
C GLY A 173 25.83 13.71 -18.33
N VAL A 174 25.63 13.93 -17.02
CA VAL A 174 24.30 13.92 -16.40
C VAL A 174 23.42 15.05 -16.96
N GLN A 175 23.96 16.26 -17.15
CA GLN A 175 23.23 17.36 -17.78
C GLN A 175 22.90 17.06 -19.26
N ASN A 176 23.82 16.49 -20.04
CA ASN A 176 23.56 16.14 -21.43
C ASN A 176 22.54 15.01 -21.60
N VAL A 177 22.55 13.98 -20.73
CA VAL A 177 21.60 12.86 -20.82
C VAL A 177 20.21 13.26 -20.30
N VAL A 178 20.13 14.04 -19.22
CA VAL A 178 18.85 14.60 -18.75
C VAL A 178 18.30 15.57 -19.80
N GLU A 179 19.13 16.43 -20.38
CA GLU A 179 18.71 17.29 -21.48
C GLU A 179 18.30 16.47 -22.71
N LEU A 180 19.02 15.42 -23.12
CA LEU A 180 18.62 14.49 -24.19
C LEU A 180 17.27 13.80 -23.92
N ILE A 181 17.03 13.32 -22.70
CA ILE A 181 15.76 12.70 -22.26
C ILE A 181 14.60 13.73 -22.21
N PHE A 182 14.92 15.02 -22.02
CA PHE A 182 13.95 16.12 -22.06
C PHE A 182 13.75 16.72 -23.47
N LYS A 183 14.78 16.70 -24.33
CA LYS A 183 14.83 17.29 -25.67
C LYS A 183 14.32 16.33 -26.75
N SER A 184 14.43 15.01 -26.56
CA SER A 184 13.78 14.01 -27.43
C SER A 184 12.25 14.23 -27.54
N ASN A 185 11.63 14.79 -26.49
CA ASN A 185 10.22 15.17 -26.49
C ASN A 185 9.88 16.40 -27.36
N LYS A 186 10.85 17.24 -27.73
CA LYS A 186 10.58 18.37 -28.63
C LYS A 186 10.55 17.94 -30.11
N LEU A 187 11.09 16.76 -30.42
CA LEU A 187 11.26 16.22 -31.77
C LEU A 187 10.37 15.02 -32.12
N LYS A 188 9.52 14.52 -31.21
CA LYS A 188 8.62 13.38 -31.48
C LYS A 188 9.35 12.08 -31.88
N ASP A 189 10.65 11.96 -31.61
CA ASP A 189 11.39 10.70 -31.78
C ASP A 189 11.41 9.92 -30.45
N ASN A 190 10.48 8.96 -30.34
CA ASN A 190 10.38 8.01 -29.24
C ASN A 190 11.34 6.81 -29.45
N GLN A 191 12.63 7.04 -29.70
CA GLN A 191 13.54 5.93 -30.02
C GLN A 191 13.97 5.08 -28.80
N HIS A 192 13.87 5.61 -27.57
CA HIS A 192 14.47 4.99 -26.38
C HIS A 192 13.55 4.87 -25.15
N VAL A 193 12.30 5.36 -25.19
CA VAL A 193 11.39 5.40 -24.03
C VAL A 193 10.01 4.90 -24.42
N ASP A 194 9.56 3.81 -23.79
CA ASP A 194 8.28 3.17 -24.06
C ASP A 194 7.14 3.65 -23.12
N ARG A 195 5.90 3.20 -23.40
CA ARG A 195 4.58 3.55 -22.81
C ARG A 195 4.54 3.65 -21.28
N ASN A 196 5.45 2.98 -20.57
CA ASN A 196 5.49 2.84 -19.11
C ASN A 196 6.86 3.14 -18.47
N ALA A 197 7.66 4.06 -19.03
CA ALA A 197 8.99 4.39 -18.48
C ALA A 197 10.00 3.22 -18.53
N GLN A 198 9.85 2.35 -19.52
CA GLN A 198 10.87 1.34 -19.86
C GLN A 198 11.85 1.98 -20.83
N PHE A 199 13.14 1.79 -20.54
CA PHE A 199 14.25 2.40 -21.24
C PHE A 199 14.94 1.32 -22.07
N HIS A 200 14.94 1.44 -23.40
CA HIS A 200 15.48 0.42 -24.31
C HIS A 200 16.49 1.02 -25.29
N GLY A 201 17.42 0.19 -25.77
CA GLY A 201 18.43 0.61 -26.73
C GLY A 201 19.43 1.67 -26.24
N LEU A 202 19.56 1.85 -24.92
CA LEU A 202 20.55 2.78 -24.34
C LEU A 202 21.92 2.14 -24.18
N SER A 203 22.95 2.96 -24.30
CA SER A 203 24.32 2.56 -23.98
C SER A 203 24.49 2.28 -22.47
N LEU A 204 25.55 1.56 -22.10
CA LEU A 204 25.83 1.26 -20.69
C LEU A 204 26.01 2.54 -19.86
N GLU A 205 26.65 3.58 -20.40
CA GLU A 205 26.88 4.87 -19.74
C GLU A 205 25.57 5.65 -19.53
N GLU A 206 24.68 5.63 -20.51
CA GLU A 206 23.37 6.26 -20.41
C GLU A 206 22.48 5.57 -19.36
N ARG A 207 22.51 4.23 -19.31
CA ARG A 207 21.80 3.44 -18.28
C ARG A 207 22.31 3.79 -16.87
N GLU A 208 23.60 4.03 -16.72
CA GLU A 208 24.18 4.44 -15.44
C GLU A 208 23.75 5.84 -15.01
N CYS A 209 23.68 6.79 -15.94
CA CYS A 209 23.15 8.13 -15.68
C CYS A 209 21.69 8.05 -15.21
N VAL A 210 20.88 7.22 -15.87
CA VAL A 210 19.49 6.97 -15.48
C VAL A 210 19.40 6.41 -14.06
N HIS A 211 20.21 5.41 -13.71
CA HIS A 211 20.27 4.86 -12.35
C HIS A 211 20.68 5.90 -11.29
N CYS A 212 21.56 6.84 -11.63
CA CYS A 212 21.97 7.92 -10.74
C CYS A 212 20.80 8.88 -10.45
N VAL A 213 20.04 9.26 -11.48
CA VAL A 213 18.85 10.11 -11.34
C VAL A 213 17.77 9.39 -10.53
N GLU A 214 17.56 8.09 -10.75
CA GLU A 214 16.65 7.28 -9.94
C GLU A 214 17.06 7.26 -8.46
N TYR A 215 18.34 7.08 -8.16
CA TYR A 215 18.83 7.11 -6.79
C TYR A 215 18.56 8.46 -6.12
N LYS A 216 18.81 9.58 -6.82
CA LYS A 216 18.48 10.93 -6.33
C LYS A 216 16.97 11.05 -6.05
N ALA A 217 16.13 10.54 -6.95
CA ALA A 217 14.67 10.56 -6.83
C ALA A 217 14.15 9.73 -5.64
N VAL A 218 14.61 8.49 -5.49
CA VAL A 218 14.25 7.60 -4.36
C VAL A 218 14.72 8.20 -3.03
N LYS A 219 15.91 8.82 -3.00
CA LYS A 219 16.43 9.51 -1.81
C LYS A 219 15.52 10.67 -1.39
N LEU A 220 15.15 11.54 -2.33
CA LEU A 220 14.25 12.66 -2.07
C LEU A 220 12.88 12.16 -1.58
N LEU A 221 12.29 11.23 -2.33
CA LEU A 221 10.97 10.72 -2.00
C LEU A 221 10.91 10.06 -0.62
N GLY A 222 11.97 9.36 -0.21
CA GLY A 222 12.06 8.78 1.13
C GLY A 222 11.95 9.80 2.25
N TYR A 223 12.51 11.01 2.09
CA TYR A 223 12.34 12.08 3.07
C TYR A 223 10.95 12.70 3.00
N MET A 224 10.41 12.90 1.79
CA MET A 224 9.08 13.49 1.58
C MET A 224 7.95 12.67 2.18
N VAL A 225 7.96 11.35 1.99
CA VAL A 225 6.89 10.47 2.51
C VAL A 225 6.92 10.42 4.04
N ILE A 226 8.11 10.41 4.66
CA ILE A 226 8.24 10.50 6.12
C ILE A 226 7.71 11.84 6.63
N ALA A 227 8.14 12.95 6.01
CA ALA A 227 7.68 14.28 6.38
C ALA A 227 6.15 14.39 6.26
N TYR A 228 5.58 13.92 5.16
CA TYR A 228 4.13 13.85 4.95
C TYR A 228 3.42 13.12 6.09
N TYR A 229 3.87 11.90 6.41
CA TYR A 229 3.24 11.05 7.42
C TYR A 229 3.25 11.72 8.81
N VAL A 230 4.38 12.29 9.21
CA VAL A 230 4.54 12.94 10.52
C VAL A 230 3.79 14.27 10.58
N THR A 231 3.88 15.10 9.54
CA THR A 231 3.25 16.43 9.53
C THR A 231 1.73 16.36 9.65
N TRP A 232 1.06 15.48 8.89
CA TRP A 232 -0.40 15.36 8.96
C TRP A 232 -0.90 14.89 10.33
N GLN A 233 -0.22 13.92 10.94
CA GLN A 233 -0.58 13.44 12.28
C GLN A 233 -0.32 14.50 13.35
N PHE A 234 0.81 15.22 13.24
CA PHE A 234 1.14 16.30 14.17
C PHE A 234 0.15 17.47 14.08
N LEU A 235 -0.23 17.87 12.86
CA LEU A 235 -1.26 18.90 12.65
C LEU A 235 -2.61 18.44 13.21
N GLY A 236 -3.01 17.20 12.94
CA GLY A 236 -4.25 16.63 13.47
C GLY A 236 -4.27 16.59 15.00
N PHE A 237 -3.15 16.21 15.61
CA PHE A 237 -2.97 16.22 17.06
C PHE A 237 -3.16 17.62 17.65
N ILE A 238 -2.51 18.64 17.09
CA ILE A 238 -2.63 20.02 17.58
C ILE A 238 -4.08 20.48 17.46
N VAL A 239 -4.68 20.29 16.28
CA VAL A 239 -6.02 20.79 15.96
C VAL A 239 -7.09 20.12 16.83
N LEU A 240 -7.08 18.79 16.91
CA LEU A 240 -8.08 18.03 17.68
C LEU A 240 -7.79 18.09 19.18
N GLY A 241 -6.53 17.96 19.60
CA GLY A 241 -6.13 18.01 20.99
C GLY A 241 -6.44 19.36 21.65
N ALA A 242 -6.11 20.47 20.98
CA ALA A 242 -6.43 21.80 21.48
C ALA A 242 -7.95 22.01 21.58
N TYR A 243 -8.70 21.65 20.54
CA TYR A 243 -10.15 21.84 20.53
C TYR A 243 -10.88 21.02 21.60
N LEU A 244 -10.48 19.76 21.80
CA LEU A 244 -11.02 18.90 22.86
C LEU A 244 -10.68 19.46 24.25
N SER A 245 -9.47 19.99 24.43
CA SER A 245 -9.02 20.59 25.69
C SER A 245 -9.72 21.92 26.03
N PHE A 246 -10.25 22.65 25.05
CA PHE A 246 -10.98 23.89 25.32
C PHE A 246 -12.47 23.66 25.54
N ASN A 247 -13.09 22.74 24.82
CA ASN A 247 -14.55 22.64 24.77
C ASN A 247 -15.14 21.41 25.49
N TYR A 248 -14.38 20.32 25.65
CA TYR A 248 -14.91 19.03 26.12
C TYR A 248 -14.17 18.44 27.32
N THR A 249 -13.36 19.24 28.02
CA THR A 249 -12.53 18.77 29.14
C THR A 249 -13.33 18.08 30.23
N GLU A 250 -14.45 18.65 30.65
CA GLU A 250 -15.29 18.07 31.72
C GLU A 250 -15.88 16.72 31.30
N ALA A 251 -16.52 16.66 30.13
CA ALA A 251 -17.14 15.44 29.59
C ALA A 251 -16.14 14.30 29.36
N ILE A 252 -14.90 14.61 28.97
CA ILE A 252 -13.85 13.61 28.73
C ILE A 252 -13.22 13.16 30.05
N SER A 253 -13.03 14.09 30.99
CA SER A 253 -12.44 13.79 32.30
C SER A 253 -13.32 12.85 33.15
N LEU A 254 -14.65 12.92 32.98
CA LEU A 254 -15.60 11.98 33.60
C LEU A 254 -15.39 10.53 33.13
N ASN A 255 -14.91 10.33 31.90
CA ASN A 255 -14.57 9.01 31.37
C ASN A 255 -13.14 8.57 31.73
N GLY A 256 -12.42 9.35 32.56
CA GLY A 256 -11.06 9.04 33.02
C GLY A 256 -9.96 9.25 31.99
N PHE A 257 -10.25 9.94 30.87
CA PHE A 257 -9.29 10.15 29.80
C PHE A 257 -8.70 11.57 29.81
N ASN A 258 -7.44 11.68 29.37
CA ASN A 258 -6.84 12.98 29.07
C ASN A 258 -7.33 13.46 27.69
N PRO A 259 -7.86 14.70 27.57
CA PRO A 259 -8.31 15.26 26.28
C PRO A 259 -7.24 15.24 25.18
N TRP A 260 -5.97 15.49 25.54
CA TRP A 260 -4.86 15.45 24.59
C TRP A 260 -4.57 14.03 24.10
N TRP A 261 -4.66 13.04 24.99
CA TRP A 261 -4.46 11.64 24.60
C TRP A 261 -5.57 11.13 23.68
N LEU A 262 -6.81 11.52 23.97
CA LEU A 262 -7.93 11.26 23.06
C LEU A 262 -7.72 11.93 21.71
N GLY A 263 -7.29 13.20 21.69
CA GLY A 263 -6.96 13.93 20.45
C GLY A 263 -5.86 13.26 19.63
N ILE A 264 -4.80 12.77 20.28
CA ILE A 264 -3.72 11.98 19.64
C ILE A 264 -4.31 10.75 18.96
N SER A 265 -5.10 9.95 19.68
CA SER A 265 -5.65 8.73 19.10
C SER A 265 -6.65 8.99 17.99
N LEU A 266 -7.51 10.00 18.10
CA LEU A 266 -8.45 10.35 17.04
C LEU A 266 -7.71 10.84 15.79
N ALA A 267 -6.66 11.65 15.95
CA ALA A 267 -5.83 12.11 14.83
C ALA A 267 -5.13 10.95 14.12
N ILE A 268 -4.48 10.08 14.90
CA ILE A 268 -3.78 8.90 14.36
C ILE A 268 -4.77 7.95 13.72
N GLY A 269 -5.89 7.65 14.37
CA GLY A 269 -6.90 6.74 13.86
C GLY A 269 -7.57 7.26 12.59
N ALA A 270 -7.85 8.57 12.51
CA ALA A 270 -8.38 9.23 11.31
C ALA A 270 -7.38 9.16 10.16
N PHE A 271 -6.14 9.59 10.36
CA PHE A 271 -5.13 9.62 9.30
C PHE A 271 -4.69 8.22 8.85
N ASN A 272 -4.65 7.25 9.78
CA ASN A 272 -4.31 5.88 9.43
C ASN A 272 -5.46 5.10 8.81
N ASN A 273 -6.68 5.66 8.81
CA ASN A 273 -7.91 4.98 8.45
C ASN A 273 -7.99 3.64 9.21
N SER A 274 -8.00 3.69 10.56
CA SER A 274 -7.97 2.49 11.40
C SER A 274 -9.20 2.28 12.27
N GLY A 275 -10.05 3.28 12.42
CA GLY A 275 -11.28 3.22 13.23
C GLY A 275 -11.05 3.10 14.72
N ILE A 276 -9.80 3.14 15.17
CA ILE A 276 -9.46 3.07 16.58
C ILE A 276 -9.77 4.42 17.23
N SER A 277 -10.79 4.42 18.09
CA SER A 277 -11.10 5.48 19.04
C SER A 277 -10.88 4.96 20.46
N LEU A 278 -10.39 5.79 21.37
CA LEU A 278 -10.39 5.44 22.80
C LEU A 278 -11.79 5.46 23.41
N LEU A 279 -12.71 6.20 22.80
CA LEU A 279 -14.09 6.21 23.25
C LEU A 279 -14.77 4.93 22.79
N ASN A 280 -15.48 4.28 23.73
CA ASN A 280 -16.26 3.08 23.44
C ASN A 280 -17.32 3.33 22.35
N ALA A 281 -17.89 4.53 22.32
CA ALA A 281 -18.90 4.93 21.35
C ALA A 281 -18.30 5.59 20.07
N SER A 282 -17.04 5.31 19.73
CA SER A 282 -16.36 5.89 18.56
C SER A 282 -16.37 7.43 18.58
N VAL A 283 -17.13 8.09 17.69
CA VAL A 283 -17.24 9.56 17.57
C VAL A 283 -18.70 10.01 17.74
N ILE A 284 -19.61 9.12 18.15
CA ILE A 284 -21.04 9.42 18.38
C ILE A 284 -21.24 10.63 19.31
N PRO A 285 -20.50 10.80 20.42
CA PRO A 285 -20.66 11.96 21.30
C PRO A 285 -20.36 13.32 20.64
N PHE A 286 -19.77 13.34 19.45
CA PHE A 286 -19.37 14.54 18.72
C PHE A 286 -20.22 14.83 17.48
N CYS A 287 -21.41 14.23 17.35
CA CYS A 287 -22.35 14.46 16.24
C CYS A 287 -22.71 15.95 16.03
N ASP A 288 -22.79 16.74 17.10
CA ASP A 288 -23.09 18.17 17.00
C ASP A 288 -21.87 19.02 16.58
N SER A 289 -20.66 18.47 16.69
CA SER A 289 -19.41 19.22 16.50
C SER A 289 -18.91 19.15 15.06
N SER A 290 -19.39 20.07 14.23
CA SER A 290 -18.94 20.20 12.83
C SER A 290 -17.42 20.32 12.69
N TYR A 291 -16.76 20.99 13.64
CA TYR A 291 -15.32 21.21 13.61
C TYR A 291 -14.52 19.90 13.73
N ILE A 292 -14.88 19.03 14.67
CA ILE A 292 -14.19 17.73 14.86
C ILE A 292 -14.41 16.86 13.61
N LEU A 293 -15.65 16.77 13.16
CA LEU A 293 -16.04 15.92 12.03
C LEU A 293 -15.35 16.34 10.72
N LEU A 294 -15.29 17.64 10.41
CA LEU A 294 -14.63 18.12 9.19
C LEU A 294 -13.11 17.92 9.23
N ASN A 295 -12.46 18.19 10.37
CA ASN A 295 -11.02 17.97 10.50
C ASN A 295 -10.65 16.48 10.42
N MET A 296 -11.40 15.62 11.10
CA MET A 296 -11.22 14.17 10.99
C MET A 296 -11.48 13.69 9.55
N SER A 297 -12.49 14.22 8.86
CA SER A 297 -12.75 13.90 7.45
C SER A 297 -11.58 14.27 6.54
N LEU A 298 -10.98 15.44 6.75
CA LEU A 298 -9.78 15.84 6.02
C LEU A 298 -8.61 14.88 6.30
N LEU A 299 -8.38 14.50 7.55
CA LEU A 299 -7.35 13.54 7.92
C LEU A 299 -7.58 12.17 7.29
N MET A 300 -8.82 11.67 7.30
CA MET A 300 -9.20 10.39 6.68
C MET A 300 -8.98 10.37 5.17
N LEU A 301 -9.22 11.50 4.48
CA LEU A 301 -8.93 11.64 3.06
C LEU A 301 -7.42 11.74 2.81
N ALA A 302 -6.70 12.55 3.59
CA ALA A 302 -5.25 12.70 3.50
C ALA A 302 -4.49 11.42 3.87
N GLY A 303 -5.12 10.52 4.63
CA GLY A 303 -4.66 9.18 4.92
C GLY A 303 -4.63 8.26 3.71
N ASN A 304 -4.89 6.98 3.93
CA ASN A 304 -4.75 5.93 2.92
C ASN A 304 -5.62 6.13 1.67
N THR A 305 -6.76 6.83 1.80
CA THR A 305 -7.76 6.95 0.73
C THR A 305 -7.30 7.85 -0.42
N ALA A 306 -6.80 9.07 -0.14
CA ALA A 306 -6.37 10.01 -1.17
C ALA A 306 -4.86 10.32 -1.10
N PHE A 307 -4.08 9.53 -0.37
CA PHE A 307 -2.62 9.66 -0.28
C PHE A 307 -1.92 9.87 -1.65
N PRO A 308 -2.19 9.06 -2.71
CA PRO A 308 -1.57 9.26 -4.03
C PRO A 308 -1.86 10.64 -4.64
N ILE A 309 -3.06 11.18 -4.39
CA ILE A 309 -3.52 12.45 -4.94
C ILE A 309 -2.82 13.60 -4.21
N PHE A 310 -2.85 13.59 -2.87
CA PHE A 310 -2.18 14.60 -2.06
C PHE A 310 -0.67 14.61 -2.27
N LEU A 311 -0.03 13.44 -2.31
CA LEU A 311 1.41 13.34 -2.55
C LEU A 311 1.80 13.93 -3.91
N ARG A 312 1.08 13.58 -4.99
CA ARG A 312 1.37 14.13 -6.33
C ARG A 312 1.14 15.64 -6.38
N TRP A 313 0.08 16.12 -5.74
CA TRP A 313 -0.21 17.55 -5.64
C TRP A 313 0.90 18.30 -4.91
N ILE A 314 1.35 17.83 -3.75
CA ILE A 314 2.47 18.42 -2.99
C ILE A 314 3.75 18.45 -3.82
N LEU A 315 4.11 17.34 -4.49
CA LEU A 315 5.30 17.29 -5.34
C LEU A 315 5.21 18.28 -6.52
N ARG A 316 4.02 18.47 -7.09
CA ARG A 316 3.78 19.45 -8.16
C ARG A 316 3.88 20.88 -7.64
N GLN A 317 3.32 21.16 -6.47
CA GLN A 317 3.42 22.48 -5.86
C GLN A 317 4.87 22.81 -5.52
N MET A 318 5.64 21.87 -4.97
CA MET A 318 7.07 22.06 -4.75
C MET A 318 7.82 22.40 -6.03
N LEU A 319 7.52 21.71 -7.15
CA LEU A 319 8.13 22.01 -8.44
C LEU A 319 7.81 23.45 -8.91
N ASN A 320 6.59 23.92 -8.65
CA ASN A 320 6.16 25.28 -9.03
C ASN A 320 6.76 26.37 -8.13
N PHE A 321 7.05 26.07 -6.85
CA PHE A 321 7.62 27.02 -5.90
C PHE A 321 9.14 27.19 -6.01
N ILE A 322 9.84 26.25 -6.66
CA ILE A 322 11.29 26.33 -6.82
C ILE A 322 11.63 27.40 -7.87
N PRO A 323 12.42 28.43 -7.53
CA PRO A 323 12.84 29.45 -8.49
C PRO A 323 13.82 28.89 -9.53
N ASP A 324 13.78 29.45 -10.75
CA ASP A 324 14.65 29.08 -11.88
C ASP A 324 16.07 29.65 -11.66
N THR A 325 16.81 29.10 -10.69
CA THR A 325 18.21 29.46 -10.38
C THR A 325 19.10 28.23 -10.52
N GLU A 326 20.36 28.41 -10.97
CA GLU A 326 21.32 27.31 -11.20
C GLU A 326 21.49 26.39 -9.98
N ASN A 327 21.44 26.94 -8.76
CA ASN A 327 21.55 26.18 -7.50
C ASN A 327 20.44 25.12 -7.30
N TYR A 328 19.26 25.32 -7.90
CA TYR A 328 18.11 24.41 -7.75
C TYR A 328 17.85 23.54 -8.98
N LYS A 329 18.73 23.59 -10.01
CA LYS A 329 18.58 22.81 -11.24
C LYS A 329 18.49 21.31 -10.97
N ASP A 330 19.36 20.78 -10.13
CA ASP A 330 19.37 19.36 -9.71
C ASP A 330 18.05 18.92 -9.04
N TRP A 331 17.49 19.78 -8.18
CA TRP A 331 16.23 19.51 -7.48
C TRP A 331 15.05 19.50 -8.43
N ARG A 332 15.02 20.45 -9.36
CA ARG A 332 14.00 20.58 -10.41
C ARG A 332 14.03 19.39 -11.36
N GLU A 333 15.21 18.97 -11.81
CA GLU A 333 15.39 17.78 -12.65
C GLU A 333 14.90 16.52 -11.92
N THR A 334 15.27 16.36 -10.64
CA THR A 334 14.85 15.21 -9.82
C THR A 334 13.33 15.18 -9.64
N LEU A 335 12.69 16.30 -9.30
CA LEU A 335 11.24 16.39 -9.12
C LEU A 335 10.48 16.19 -10.45
N SER A 336 10.99 16.75 -11.54
CA SER A 336 10.42 16.58 -12.87
C SER A 336 10.51 15.10 -13.30
N PHE A 337 11.63 14.43 -13.01
CA PHE A 337 11.78 12.99 -13.24
C PHE A 337 10.77 12.16 -12.43
N ILE A 338 10.58 12.47 -11.14
CA ILE A 338 9.59 11.79 -10.27
C ILE A 338 8.17 11.92 -10.85
N LEU A 339 7.78 13.12 -11.29
CA LEU A 339 6.43 13.38 -11.81
C LEU A 339 6.19 12.77 -13.20
N LYS A 340 7.25 12.64 -14.01
CA LYS A 340 7.24 12.04 -15.35
C LYS A 340 7.22 10.51 -15.29
N PHE A 341 8.00 9.91 -14.40
CA PHE A 341 8.16 8.45 -14.28
C PHE A 341 7.79 7.94 -12.86
N PRO A 342 6.54 8.14 -12.42
CA PRO A 342 6.16 7.93 -11.02
C PRO A 342 6.27 6.48 -10.56
N ARG A 343 5.83 5.54 -11.42
CA ARG A 343 5.81 4.08 -11.14
C ARG A 343 7.19 3.45 -11.02
N ARG A 344 8.24 4.14 -11.49
CA ARG A 344 9.61 3.65 -11.36
C ARG A 344 10.20 3.98 -10.00
N VAL A 345 9.74 5.05 -9.36
CA VAL A 345 10.29 5.53 -8.09
C VAL A 345 9.42 5.06 -6.91
N TYR A 346 8.10 4.99 -7.10
CA TYR A 346 7.16 4.72 -6.00
C TYR A 346 5.91 3.94 -6.42
N THR A 347 5.43 3.09 -5.52
CA THR A 347 4.24 2.25 -5.71
C THR A 347 2.93 3.03 -5.63
N ASN A 348 2.87 4.10 -4.83
CA ASN A 348 1.64 4.87 -4.63
C ASN A 348 1.67 6.22 -5.37
N LEU A 349 2.55 6.39 -6.36
CA LEU A 349 2.56 7.54 -7.25
C LEU A 349 2.08 7.12 -8.64
N PHE A 350 1.04 7.79 -9.14
CA PHE A 350 0.44 7.51 -10.44
C PHE A 350 0.71 8.65 -11.43
N SER A 351 0.51 8.40 -12.73
CA SER A 351 0.59 9.44 -13.76
C SER A 351 -0.53 10.49 -13.60
N SER A 352 -0.39 11.67 -14.21
CA SER A 352 -1.40 12.74 -14.09
C SER A 352 -2.80 12.28 -14.52
N GLU A 353 -2.89 11.54 -15.63
CA GLU A 353 -4.17 11.04 -16.14
C GLU A 353 -4.85 10.11 -15.12
N GLN A 354 -4.08 9.19 -14.54
CA GLN A 354 -4.55 8.23 -13.55
C GLN A 354 -4.95 8.92 -12.23
N THR A 355 -4.17 9.91 -11.77
CA THR A 355 -4.50 10.66 -10.55
C THR A 355 -5.80 11.45 -10.70
N TRP A 356 -6.04 12.07 -11.86
CA TRP A 356 -7.31 12.76 -12.13
C TRP A 356 -8.48 11.78 -12.22
N CYS A 357 -8.30 10.63 -12.86
CA CYS A 357 -9.31 9.57 -12.90
C CYS A 357 -9.64 9.06 -11.49
N LEU A 358 -8.62 8.83 -10.66
CA LEU A 358 -8.79 8.39 -9.27
C LEU A 358 -9.52 9.45 -8.44
N LEU A 359 -9.17 10.73 -8.59
CA LEU A 359 -9.86 11.84 -7.93
C LEU A 359 -11.32 11.95 -8.36
N ALA A 360 -11.61 11.88 -9.66
CA ALA A 360 -12.96 11.96 -10.19
C ALA A 360 -13.84 10.81 -9.65
N LEU A 361 -13.29 9.60 -9.62
CA LEU A 361 -14.01 8.43 -9.13
C LEU A 361 -14.19 8.45 -7.61
N LEU A 362 -13.21 8.97 -6.85
CA LEU A 362 -13.34 9.20 -5.40
C LEU A 362 -14.47 10.20 -5.10
N ILE A 363 -14.53 11.31 -5.84
CA ILE A 363 -15.59 12.32 -5.70
C ILE A 363 -16.94 11.71 -6.07
N PHE A 364 -17.01 10.96 -7.17
CA PHE A 364 -18.24 10.31 -7.63
C PHE A 364 -18.83 9.36 -6.59
N PHE A 365 -18.04 8.41 -6.07
CA PHE A 365 -18.56 7.47 -5.08
C PHE A 365 -18.94 8.19 -3.77
N ASN A 366 -18.17 9.19 -3.32
CA ASN A 366 -18.53 9.98 -2.13
C ASN A 366 -19.87 10.69 -2.30
N ALA A 367 -20.02 11.38 -3.44
CA ALA A 367 -21.24 12.12 -3.74
C ALA A 367 -22.44 11.19 -3.87
N PHE A 368 -22.25 10.01 -4.47
CA PHE A 368 -23.28 8.99 -4.58
C PHE A 368 -23.72 8.50 -3.19
N ASP A 369 -22.79 8.04 -2.37
CA ASP A 369 -23.08 7.52 -1.03
C ASP A 369 -23.74 8.58 -0.15
N TRP A 370 -23.25 9.83 -0.23
CA TRP A 370 -23.80 10.94 0.54
C TRP A 370 -25.20 11.32 0.07
N THR A 371 -25.46 11.34 -1.23
CA THR A 371 -26.80 11.59 -1.77
C THR A 371 -27.77 10.51 -1.30
N VAL A 372 -27.38 9.24 -1.39
CA VAL A 372 -28.23 8.12 -0.94
C VAL A 372 -28.46 8.16 0.56
N PHE A 373 -27.44 8.51 1.35
CA PHE A 373 -27.58 8.76 2.78
C PHE A 373 -28.65 9.83 3.05
N GLN A 374 -28.53 11.02 2.43
CA GLN A 374 -29.49 12.11 2.65
C GLN A 374 -30.91 11.77 2.19
N VAL A 375 -31.06 10.98 1.12
CA VAL A 375 -32.37 10.57 0.60
C VAL A 375 -33.03 9.53 1.50
N PHE A 376 -32.33 8.46 1.88
CA PHE A 376 -32.91 7.39 2.69
C PHE A 376 -33.11 7.76 4.15
N ASN A 377 -32.30 8.69 4.66
CA ASN A 377 -32.41 9.05 6.07
C ASN A 377 -33.67 9.87 6.40
N ARG A 378 -34.37 10.43 5.39
CA ARG A 378 -35.70 11.04 5.58
C ARG A 378 -36.74 10.07 6.14
N TYR A 379 -36.53 8.77 5.94
CA TYR A 379 -37.44 7.72 6.40
C TYR A 379 -37.09 7.18 7.79
N SER A 380 -35.97 7.59 8.40
CA SER A 380 -35.60 7.15 9.74
C SER A 380 -36.19 8.11 10.80
N SER A 381 -36.85 7.56 11.82
CA SER A 381 -37.45 8.37 12.88
C SER A 381 -36.43 9.01 13.81
N GLU A 382 -35.26 8.36 14.01
CA GLU A 382 -34.24 8.85 14.95
C GLU A 382 -33.44 10.02 14.40
N VAL A 383 -33.12 10.02 13.10
CA VAL A 383 -32.32 11.11 12.53
C VAL A 383 -33.17 12.32 12.16
N ASN A 384 -34.48 12.15 11.94
CA ASN A 384 -35.40 13.27 11.73
C ASN A 384 -35.51 14.21 12.94
N ASN A 385 -35.12 13.77 14.14
CA ASN A 385 -35.12 14.59 15.35
C ASN A 385 -33.89 15.51 15.47
N MET A 386 -32.87 15.33 14.62
CA MET A 386 -31.63 16.11 14.65
C MET A 386 -31.73 17.38 13.79
N ALA A 387 -30.91 18.39 14.10
CA ALA A 387 -30.85 19.61 13.30
C ALA A 387 -30.34 19.31 11.87
N THR A 388 -31.00 19.86 10.85
CA THR A 388 -30.68 19.59 9.43
C THR A 388 -29.21 19.84 9.08
N LYS A 389 -28.56 20.83 9.71
CA LYS A 389 -27.14 21.14 9.50
C LYS A 389 -26.21 20.02 9.99
N SER A 390 -26.52 19.42 11.15
CA SER A 390 -25.75 18.31 11.72
C SER A 390 -25.92 17.06 10.84
N ILE A 391 -27.14 16.73 10.40
CA ILE A 391 -27.41 15.60 9.50
C ILE A 391 -26.60 15.67 8.20
N LEU A 392 -26.44 16.87 7.64
CA LEU A 392 -25.68 17.08 6.42
C LEU A 392 -24.20 16.69 6.60
N ILE A 393 -23.62 17.15 7.71
CA ILE A 393 -22.20 16.97 8.06
C ILE A 393 -21.94 15.54 8.56
N ASP A 394 -22.84 14.98 9.36
CA ASP A 394 -22.78 13.60 9.83
C ASP A 394 -22.85 12.62 8.66
N GLY A 395 -23.75 12.89 7.71
CA GLY A 395 -23.84 12.12 6.47
C GLY A 395 -22.54 12.20 5.68
N PHE A 396 -21.97 13.40 5.53
CA PHE A 396 -20.69 13.57 4.84
C PHE A 396 -19.58 12.78 5.55
N PHE A 397 -19.43 12.96 6.87
CA PHE A 397 -18.46 12.25 7.69
C PHE A 397 -18.59 10.74 7.55
N GLN A 398 -19.81 10.21 7.66
CA GLN A 398 -20.07 8.78 7.60
C GLN A 398 -19.69 8.19 6.23
N THR A 399 -19.93 8.94 5.14
CA THR A 399 -19.56 8.52 3.78
C THR A 399 -18.05 8.50 3.55
N VAL A 400 -17.32 9.47 4.12
CA VAL A 400 -15.85 9.46 4.11
C VAL A 400 -15.34 8.30 4.96
N SER A 401 -15.93 8.08 6.14
CA SER A 401 -15.53 7.05 7.08
C SER A 401 -15.71 5.62 6.54
N MET A 402 -16.72 5.42 5.67
CA MET A 402 -16.98 4.14 5.00
C MET A 402 -15.79 3.64 4.15
N ARG A 403 -14.90 4.54 3.70
CA ARG A 403 -13.69 4.16 2.97
C ARG A 403 -12.55 3.81 3.90
N SER A 404 -12.74 2.69 4.60
CA SER A 404 -11.73 2.05 5.43
C SER A 404 -11.32 2.81 6.69
N SER A 405 -12.08 3.81 7.16
CA SER A 405 -11.73 4.53 8.40
C SER A 405 -12.52 4.09 9.63
N GLY A 406 -13.74 3.58 9.49
CA GLY A 406 -14.46 2.89 10.58
C GLY A 406 -15.00 3.72 11.73
N PHE A 407 -14.85 5.05 11.70
CA PHE A 407 -15.49 5.91 12.70
C PHE A 407 -17.00 6.00 12.48
N ILE A 408 -17.74 5.88 13.57
CA ILE A 408 -19.20 5.89 13.57
C ILE A 408 -19.65 7.15 14.30
N VAL A 409 -20.49 7.96 13.64
CA VAL A 409 -21.15 9.13 14.24
C VAL A 409 -22.61 8.84 14.51
N ILE A 410 -23.27 8.13 13.59
CA ILE A 410 -24.64 7.64 13.76
C ILE A 410 -24.59 6.12 13.86
N PRO A 411 -25.19 5.51 14.90
CA PRO A 411 -25.23 4.06 15.06
C PRO A 411 -25.73 3.37 13.78
N ILE A 412 -24.98 2.38 13.29
CA ILE A 412 -25.32 1.72 12.02
C ILE A 412 -26.68 1.01 12.11
N ALA A 413 -27.03 0.47 13.28
CA ALA A 413 -28.31 -0.19 13.52
C ALA A 413 -29.54 0.73 13.38
N SER A 414 -29.41 2.05 13.58
CA SER A 414 -30.53 3.00 13.45
C SER A 414 -30.71 3.53 12.03
N LEU A 415 -29.75 3.25 11.13
CA LEU A 415 -29.85 3.61 9.72
C LEU A 415 -30.89 2.75 8.99
N PHE A 416 -31.51 3.32 7.95
CA PHE A 416 -32.44 2.60 7.09
C PHE A 416 -31.81 1.34 6.51
N ILE A 417 -32.54 0.21 6.50
CA ILE A 417 -32.01 -1.10 6.08
C ILE A 417 -31.47 -1.11 4.63
N GLY A 418 -32.09 -0.32 3.75
CA GLY A 418 -31.60 -0.14 2.37
C GLY A 418 -30.23 0.55 2.32
N LEU A 419 -29.96 1.48 3.22
CA LEU A 419 -28.67 2.15 3.35
C LEU A 419 -27.61 1.21 3.93
N GLN A 420 -27.97 0.38 4.91
CA GLN A 420 -27.08 -0.67 5.43
C GLN A 420 -26.67 -1.65 4.33
N THR A 421 -27.60 -2.04 3.45
CA THR A 421 -27.32 -2.91 2.30
C THR A 421 -26.37 -2.23 1.30
N LEU A 422 -26.56 -0.94 1.03
CA LEU A 422 -25.63 -0.17 0.21
C LEU A 422 -24.24 -0.13 0.84
N TYR A 423 -24.15 0.03 2.16
CA TYR A 423 -22.86 0.05 2.87
C TYR A 423 -22.12 -1.28 2.71
N VAL A 424 -22.80 -2.43 2.75
CA VAL A 424 -22.17 -3.73 2.46
C VAL A 424 -21.52 -3.73 1.08
N LEU A 425 -22.23 -3.25 0.05
CA LEU A 425 -21.70 -3.17 -1.31
C LEU A 425 -20.49 -2.22 -1.39
N MET A 426 -20.61 -1.03 -0.80
CA MET A 426 -19.59 0.01 -0.92
C MET A 426 -18.35 -0.25 -0.07
N MET A 427 -18.49 -0.88 1.10
CA MET A 427 -17.35 -1.36 1.91
C MET A 427 -16.51 -2.39 1.16
N TYR A 428 -17.15 -3.23 0.33
CA TYR A 428 -16.44 -4.17 -0.52
C TYR A 428 -15.71 -3.46 -1.66
N ILE A 429 -16.36 -2.50 -2.33
CA ILE A 429 -15.83 -1.76 -3.48
C ILE A 429 -14.74 -0.74 -3.12
N SER A 430 -14.76 -0.20 -1.89
CA SER A 430 -13.96 0.94 -1.44
C SER A 430 -12.45 0.87 -1.75
N ALA A 431 -11.86 -0.33 -1.76
CA ALA A 431 -10.43 -0.54 -2.04
C ALA A 431 -10.09 -0.66 -3.54
N PHE A 432 -11.06 -1.00 -4.40
CA PHE A 432 -10.81 -1.26 -5.82
C PHE A 432 -10.30 -0.06 -6.62
N PRO A 433 -10.71 1.19 -6.38
CA PRO A 433 -10.23 2.33 -7.15
C PRO A 433 -8.71 2.45 -7.22
N ILE A 434 -8.06 2.37 -6.06
CA ILE A 434 -6.60 2.48 -5.93
C ILE A 434 -5.95 1.21 -6.47
N THR A 435 -6.49 0.03 -6.13
CA THR A 435 -5.94 -1.26 -6.57
C THR A 435 -6.00 -1.42 -8.10
N ILE A 436 -7.12 -1.07 -8.74
CA ILE A 436 -7.27 -1.11 -10.21
C ILE A 436 -6.29 -0.12 -10.86
N THR A 437 -6.16 1.08 -10.31
CA THR A 437 -5.21 2.08 -10.83
C THR A 437 -3.77 1.61 -10.70
N MET A 438 -3.42 0.97 -9.59
CA MET A 438 -2.10 0.37 -9.38
C MET A 438 -1.81 -0.71 -10.41
N ARG A 439 -2.71 -1.66 -10.58
CA ARG A 439 -2.48 -2.82 -11.45
C ARG A 439 -2.53 -2.48 -12.93
N SER A 440 -3.44 -1.60 -13.35
CA SER A 440 -3.45 -1.06 -14.72
C SER A 440 -2.23 -0.21 -15.07
N SER A 441 -1.48 0.24 -14.06
CA SER A 441 -0.21 0.95 -14.24
C SER A 441 1.02 0.04 -14.10
N ASN A 442 0.85 -1.26 -13.83
CA ASN A 442 1.93 -2.21 -13.60
C ASN A 442 2.24 -3.03 -14.86
N VAL A 443 3.40 -2.75 -15.48
CA VAL A 443 3.83 -3.39 -16.75
C VAL A 443 4.04 -4.91 -16.62
N TYR A 444 4.52 -5.37 -15.46
CA TYR A 444 4.81 -6.78 -15.25
C TYR A 444 3.54 -7.63 -15.13
N GLU A 445 2.46 -7.04 -14.64
CA GLU A 445 1.16 -7.70 -14.54
C GLU A 445 0.52 -7.87 -15.93
N GLU A 446 0.76 -6.94 -16.86
CA GLU A 446 0.35 -7.11 -18.27
C GLU A 446 1.03 -8.33 -18.92
N ARG A 447 2.28 -8.65 -18.52
CA ARG A 447 3.05 -9.81 -19.01
C ARG A 447 2.52 -11.13 -18.45
N SER A 448 2.23 -11.22 -17.15
CA SER A 448 1.67 -12.44 -16.54
C SER A 448 0.22 -12.69 -17.00
N LEU A 449 -0.52 -11.63 -17.33
CA LEU A 449 -1.86 -11.72 -17.91
C LEU A 449 -1.87 -12.16 -19.38
N GLY A 450 -0.70 -12.26 -20.03
CA GLY A 450 -0.59 -12.75 -21.40
C GLY A 450 -1.25 -11.85 -22.45
N ILE A 451 -1.47 -10.58 -22.13
CA ILE A 451 -2.10 -9.61 -23.04
C ILE A 451 -1.26 -9.47 -24.31
N TYR A 452 0.06 -9.47 -24.15
CA TYR A 452 1.03 -9.49 -25.24
C TYR A 452 1.00 -10.77 -26.08
N ALA A 453 0.62 -11.91 -25.49
CA ALA A 453 0.52 -13.18 -26.22
C ALA A 453 -0.78 -13.30 -27.02
N ARG A 454 -1.84 -12.57 -26.66
CA ARG A 454 -3.14 -12.59 -27.37
C ARG A 454 -3.11 -11.78 -28.66
N GLU A 455 -2.32 -10.71 -28.73
CA GLU A 455 -2.00 -10.01 -29.99
C GLU A 455 -1.27 -10.93 -30.99
N LEU A 456 -0.45 -11.87 -30.51
CA LEU A 456 0.27 -12.84 -31.34
C LEU A 456 -0.62 -13.94 -31.96
N HIS A 457 -1.81 -14.18 -31.42
CA HIS A 457 -2.59 -15.39 -31.73
C HIS A 457 -3.97 -15.16 -32.38
N ASN A 458 -4.41 -13.92 -32.58
CA ASN A 458 -5.75 -13.66 -33.12
C ASN A 458 -5.77 -12.55 -34.20
N PRO A 459 -5.22 -12.81 -35.40
CA PRO A 459 -5.32 -11.89 -36.54
C PRO A 459 -6.78 -11.65 -36.98
N ASP A 460 -7.70 -12.58 -36.73
CA ASP A 460 -9.10 -12.51 -37.20
C ASP A 460 -10.00 -11.49 -36.47
N ASN A 461 -9.55 -10.91 -35.35
CA ASN A 461 -10.31 -9.88 -34.64
C ASN A 461 -10.00 -8.45 -35.14
N LEU A 462 -8.99 -8.26 -35.99
CA LEU A 462 -8.74 -6.95 -36.60
C LEU A 462 -9.81 -6.58 -37.63
N GLU A 463 -10.41 -7.54 -38.33
CA GLU A 463 -11.40 -7.27 -39.38
C GLU A 463 -12.84 -7.03 -38.86
N LYS A 464 -13.19 -7.49 -37.65
CA LYS A 464 -14.55 -7.26 -37.08
C LYS A 464 -14.69 -5.94 -36.31
N THR A 465 -13.68 -5.07 -36.31
CA THR A 465 -13.56 -3.94 -35.38
C THR A 465 -14.06 -2.58 -35.94
N GLU A 466 -14.82 -2.58 -37.05
CA GLU A 466 -15.37 -1.32 -37.62
C GLU A 466 -16.71 -0.84 -37.02
N SER A 467 -17.41 -1.62 -36.19
CA SER A 467 -18.80 -1.31 -35.86
C SER A 467 -19.05 -0.36 -34.66
N ASN A 468 -18.08 0.47 -34.24
CA ASN A 468 -18.36 1.52 -33.24
C ASN A 468 -17.35 2.70 -33.33
N PRO A 469 -17.65 3.76 -34.13
CA PRO A 469 -16.67 4.78 -34.52
C PRO A 469 -16.43 5.92 -33.51
N GLY A 470 -16.87 5.79 -32.25
CA GLY A 470 -16.87 6.93 -31.29
C GLY A 470 -15.77 6.95 -30.23
N LEU A 471 -14.99 5.87 -30.04
CA LEU A 471 -14.02 5.77 -28.93
C LEU A 471 -12.62 5.44 -29.47
N PRO A 472 -11.58 6.23 -29.14
CA PRO A 472 -10.22 5.94 -29.59
C PRO A 472 -9.76 4.57 -29.08
N MET A 473 -9.14 3.77 -29.96
CA MET A 473 -8.68 2.38 -29.71
C MET A 473 -7.99 2.22 -28.34
N ARG A 474 -7.12 3.19 -28.00
CA ARG A 474 -6.38 3.35 -26.73
C ARG A 474 -7.21 3.37 -25.43
N ARG A 475 -8.52 3.68 -25.51
CA ARG A 475 -9.43 3.68 -24.34
C ARG A 475 -10.14 2.34 -24.18
N ARG A 476 -10.42 1.64 -25.29
CA ARG A 476 -11.17 0.37 -25.30
C ARG A 476 -10.37 -0.78 -24.67
N ASP A 477 -9.07 -0.84 -24.94
CA ASP A 477 -8.16 -1.86 -24.36
C ASP A 477 -8.05 -1.74 -22.84
N ARG A 478 -8.03 -0.50 -22.32
CA ARG A 478 -8.00 -0.23 -20.88
C ARG A 478 -9.30 -0.64 -20.19
N PHE A 479 -10.46 -0.39 -20.80
CA PHE A 479 -11.74 -0.83 -20.24
C PHE A 479 -11.86 -2.35 -20.22
N TYR A 480 -11.44 -3.03 -21.30
CA TYR A 480 -11.42 -4.50 -21.34
C TYR A 480 -10.47 -5.08 -20.29
N PHE A 481 -9.28 -4.51 -20.14
CA PHE A 481 -8.32 -4.88 -19.08
C PHE A 481 -8.92 -4.75 -17.68
N VAL A 482 -9.52 -3.58 -17.38
CA VAL A 482 -10.17 -3.32 -16.09
C VAL A 482 -11.32 -4.29 -15.86
N GLN A 483 -12.11 -4.60 -16.89
CA GLN A 483 -13.24 -5.53 -16.80
C GLN A 483 -12.77 -6.96 -16.49
N GLU A 484 -11.77 -7.48 -17.19
CA GLU A 484 -11.23 -8.82 -16.96
C GLU A 484 -10.58 -8.92 -15.57
N GLN A 485 -9.93 -7.83 -15.13
CA GLN A 485 -9.31 -7.76 -13.82
C GLN A 485 -10.34 -7.69 -12.68
N VAL A 486 -11.39 -6.91 -12.84
CA VAL A 486 -12.52 -6.86 -11.90
C VAL A 486 -13.16 -8.26 -11.81
N ARG A 487 -13.38 -8.93 -12.94
CA ARG A 487 -13.94 -10.28 -12.98
C ARG A 487 -13.07 -11.30 -12.24
N ARG A 488 -11.76 -11.33 -12.49
CA ARG A 488 -10.83 -12.25 -11.81
C ARG A 488 -10.73 -11.96 -10.31
N GLN A 489 -10.70 -10.69 -9.92
CA GLN A 489 -10.63 -10.29 -8.51
C GLN A 489 -11.89 -10.69 -7.76
N LEU A 490 -13.06 -10.36 -8.32
CA LEU A 490 -14.36 -10.76 -7.77
C LEU A 490 -14.43 -12.28 -7.61
N SER A 491 -14.05 -13.04 -8.64
CA SER A 491 -14.16 -14.49 -8.60
C SER A 491 -13.26 -15.13 -7.55
N HIS A 492 -12.01 -14.69 -7.41
CA HIS A 492 -11.08 -15.34 -6.47
C HIS A 492 -11.33 -14.92 -5.02
N ASP A 493 -11.65 -13.64 -4.79
CA ASP A 493 -11.81 -13.12 -3.43
C ASP A 493 -13.18 -13.40 -2.82
N LEU A 494 -14.25 -13.44 -3.64
CA LEU A 494 -15.61 -13.69 -3.15
C LEU A 494 -15.76 -15.12 -2.61
N TRP A 495 -15.10 -16.12 -3.21
CA TRP A 495 -15.15 -17.50 -2.71
C TRP A 495 -14.63 -17.63 -1.28
N PHE A 496 -13.56 -16.92 -0.94
CA PHE A 496 -13.03 -16.92 0.42
C PHE A 496 -14.01 -16.30 1.43
N LEU A 497 -14.66 -15.20 1.04
CA LEU A 497 -15.70 -14.57 1.84
C LEU A 497 -16.91 -15.49 2.06
N VAL A 498 -17.37 -16.16 1.01
CA VAL A 498 -18.52 -17.08 1.07
C VAL A 498 -18.21 -18.27 1.97
N ILE A 499 -17.03 -18.88 1.83
CA ILE A 499 -16.60 -19.99 2.70
C ILE A 499 -16.49 -19.52 4.15
N GLY A 500 -15.86 -18.36 4.40
CA GLY A 500 -15.77 -17.78 5.74
C GLY A 500 -17.14 -17.50 6.36
N ALA A 501 -18.08 -16.98 5.57
CA ALA A 501 -19.44 -16.73 6.01
C ALA A 501 -20.19 -18.03 6.34
N LEU A 502 -20.07 -19.07 5.52
CA LEU A 502 -20.68 -20.37 5.83
C LEU A 502 -20.16 -20.95 7.15
N VAL A 503 -18.85 -20.87 7.40
CA VAL A 503 -18.24 -21.35 8.65
C VAL A 503 -18.74 -20.56 9.86
N ILE A 504 -18.75 -19.23 9.77
CA ILE A 504 -19.20 -18.36 10.87
C ILE A 504 -20.69 -18.57 11.14
N ILE A 505 -21.55 -18.54 10.12
CA ILE A 505 -23.00 -18.73 10.27
C ILE A 505 -23.31 -20.11 10.86
N SER A 506 -22.60 -21.17 10.42
CA SER A 506 -22.79 -22.52 10.97
C SER A 506 -22.41 -22.60 12.45
N THR A 507 -21.33 -21.92 12.86
CA THR A 507 -20.88 -21.89 14.26
C THR A 507 -21.81 -21.06 15.14
N GLU A 508 -22.29 -19.92 14.63
CA GLU A 508 -23.18 -19.00 15.33
C GLU A 508 -24.65 -19.44 15.33
N SER A 509 -24.98 -20.58 14.72
CA SER A 509 -26.34 -21.13 14.68
C SER A 509 -26.98 -21.24 16.08
N SER A 510 -26.17 -21.57 17.10
CA SER A 510 -26.63 -21.61 18.49
C SER A 510 -27.06 -20.25 19.04
N ASN A 511 -26.37 -19.17 18.69
CA ASN A 511 -26.71 -17.81 19.10
C ASN A 511 -27.89 -17.26 18.29
N PHE A 512 -28.00 -17.61 17.00
CA PHE A 512 -29.16 -17.32 16.18
C PHE A 512 -30.45 -17.92 16.75
N ASN A 513 -30.42 -19.18 17.19
CA ASN A 513 -31.59 -19.83 17.79
C ASN A 513 -32.02 -19.19 19.13
N ARG A 514 -31.10 -18.53 19.83
CA ARG A 514 -31.39 -17.82 21.09
C ARG A 514 -31.97 -16.44 20.84
N ASP A 515 -31.38 -15.68 19.92
CA ASP A 515 -31.85 -14.34 19.55
C ASP A 515 -31.72 -14.11 18.03
N PRO A 516 -32.75 -14.46 17.25
CA PRO A 516 -32.69 -14.38 15.79
C PRO A 516 -32.72 -12.94 15.26
N ARG A 517 -33.14 -11.96 16.08
CA ARG A 517 -33.19 -10.54 15.67
C ARG A 517 -31.79 -9.94 15.71
N THR A 518 -31.09 -10.11 16.82
CA THR A 518 -29.73 -9.58 16.98
C THR A 518 -28.73 -10.36 16.13
N PHE A 519 -28.80 -11.70 16.14
CA PHE A 519 -27.89 -12.56 15.40
C PHE A 519 -28.35 -12.87 13.97
N SER A 520 -29.09 -11.95 13.35
CA SER A 520 -29.58 -12.15 11.98
C SER A 520 -28.43 -12.43 10.99
N ILE A 521 -28.72 -13.21 9.95
CA ILE A 521 -27.77 -13.53 8.89
C ILE A 521 -27.24 -12.24 8.24
N PHE A 522 -28.09 -11.22 8.09
CA PHE A 522 -27.69 -9.92 7.56
C PHE A 522 -26.63 -9.24 8.43
N ASN A 523 -26.82 -9.18 9.76
CA ASN A 523 -25.84 -8.57 10.67
C ASN A 523 -24.51 -9.33 10.64
N ILE A 524 -24.55 -10.66 10.55
CA ILE A 524 -23.33 -11.49 10.42
C ILE A 524 -22.60 -11.18 9.11
N ILE A 525 -23.33 -11.12 7.97
CA ILE A 525 -22.73 -10.79 6.67
C ILE A 525 -22.17 -9.36 6.68
N PHE A 526 -22.89 -8.40 7.28
CA PHE A 526 -22.44 -7.02 7.41
C PHE A 526 -21.08 -6.95 8.13
N GLU A 527 -20.95 -7.64 9.26
CA GLU A 527 -19.72 -7.67 10.06
C GLU A 527 -18.57 -8.33 9.29
N ILE A 528 -18.84 -9.42 8.57
CA ILE A 528 -17.83 -10.14 7.77
C ILE A 528 -17.32 -9.26 6.62
N VAL A 529 -18.22 -8.59 5.90
CA VAL A 529 -17.84 -7.72 4.77
C VAL A 529 -17.09 -6.50 5.27
N SER A 530 -17.51 -5.92 6.41
CA SER A 530 -16.77 -4.84 7.08
C SER A 530 -15.36 -5.27 7.49
N ALA A 531 -15.22 -6.46 8.06
CA ALA A 531 -13.93 -7.03 8.47
C ALA A 531 -13.00 -7.30 7.28
N TYR A 532 -13.54 -7.86 6.20
CA TYR A 532 -12.79 -8.09 4.95
C TYR A 532 -12.42 -6.79 4.24
N GLY A 533 -13.31 -5.80 4.28
CA GLY A 533 -13.07 -4.47 3.75
C GLY A 533 -12.03 -3.67 4.53
N CYS A 534 -11.66 -4.14 5.73
CA CYS A 534 -10.96 -3.38 6.76
C CYS A 534 -11.64 -2.02 6.97
N VAL A 535 -12.98 -2.02 7.08
CA VAL A 535 -13.75 -0.79 7.27
C VAL A 535 -13.99 -0.49 8.74
N GLY A 536 -14.51 -1.45 9.51
CA GLY A 536 -14.71 -1.25 10.95
C GLY A 536 -16.09 -0.78 11.35
N PHE A 537 -17.02 -0.71 10.41
CA PHE A 537 -18.41 -0.55 10.77
C PHE A 537 -18.93 -1.83 11.39
N SER A 538 -19.70 -1.66 12.46
CA SER A 538 -20.36 -2.75 13.16
C SER A 538 -21.80 -2.34 13.40
N VAL A 539 -22.73 -3.28 13.23
CA VAL A 539 -24.15 -3.07 13.61
C VAL A 539 -24.27 -2.84 15.11
N GLY A 540 -23.36 -3.44 15.89
CA GLY A 540 -23.31 -3.32 17.35
C GLY A 540 -24.32 -4.25 18.03
N LEU A 541 -24.36 -4.17 19.36
CA LEU A 541 -25.23 -4.98 20.20
C LEU A 541 -26.11 -4.06 21.06
N PRO A 542 -27.39 -4.40 21.29
CA PRO A 542 -28.24 -3.63 22.17
C PRO A 542 -27.63 -3.53 23.58
N GLY A 543 -27.43 -2.31 24.08
CA GLY A 543 -26.91 -2.05 25.43
C GLY A 543 -25.44 -2.35 25.65
N LYS A 544 -24.66 -2.65 24.59
CA LYS A 544 -23.21 -2.89 24.69
C LYS A 544 -22.46 -2.06 23.66
N THR A 545 -21.31 -1.54 24.05
CA THR A 545 -20.53 -0.60 23.22
C THR A 545 -19.41 -1.24 22.40
N TYR A 546 -19.15 -2.54 22.59
CA TYR A 546 -18.22 -3.28 21.75
C TYR A 546 -18.91 -3.77 20.45
N SER A 547 -18.11 -4.12 19.44
CA SER A 547 -18.59 -4.53 18.10
C SER A 547 -19.42 -5.82 18.15
N PHE A 548 -20.27 -6.06 17.15
CA PHE A 548 -21.15 -7.22 17.11
C PHE A 548 -20.39 -8.56 17.23
N CYS A 549 -19.19 -8.64 16.63
CA CYS A 549 -18.30 -9.80 16.74
C CYS A 549 -17.79 -10.11 18.17
N GLY A 550 -17.92 -9.19 19.12
CA GLY A 550 -17.54 -9.40 20.52
C GLY A 550 -18.42 -10.41 21.26
N ALA A 551 -19.66 -10.64 20.80
CA ALA A 551 -20.56 -11.64 21.38
C ALA A 551 -20.44 -13.04 20.75
N TRP A 552 -19.60 -13.20 19.73
CA TRP A 552 -19.48 -14.45 18.97
C TRP A 552 -18.63 -15.51 19.69
N HIS A 553 -18.80 -16.76 19.26
CA HIS A 553 -17.94 -17.86 19.69
C HIS A 553 -16.47 -17.57 19.37
N SER A 554 -15.58 -18.12 20.20
CA SER A 554 -14.12 -17.93 20.04
C SER A 554 -13.63 -18.38 18.67
N PHE A 555 -14.20 -19.46 18.13
CA PHE A 555 -13.85 -19.97 16.80
C PHE A 555 -14.23 -18.98 15.69
N SER A 556 -15.45 -18.44 15.71
CA SER A 556 -15.93 -17.44 14.75
C SER A 556 -15.07 -16.18 14.74
N ARG A 557 -14.61 -15.73 15.93
CA ARG A 557 -13.67 -14.60 16.06
C ARG A 557 -12.32 -14.88 15.39
N LEU A 558 -11.77 -16.09 15.54
CA LEU A 558 -10.52 -16.47 14.87
C LEU A 558 -10.67 -16.56 13.34
N VAL A 559 -11.81 -17.06 12.86
CA VAL A 559 -12.12 -17.06 11.42
C VAL A 559 -12.23 -15.62 10.91
N LEU A 560 -12.86 -14.72 11.66
CA LEU A 560 -12.94 -13.31 11.30
C LEU A 560 -11.56 -12.64 11.27
N CYS A 561 -10.65 -12.96 12.19
CA CYS A 561 -9.25 -12.52 12.13
C CYS A 561 -8.55 -12.93 10.83
N ALA A 562 -8.76 -14.17 10.37
CA ALA A 562 -8.19 -14.63 9.11
C ALA A 562 -8.77 -13.85 7.91
N ILE A 563 -10.06 -13.52 7.96
CA ILE A 563 -10.73 -12.67 6.95
C ILE A 563 -10.15 -11.26 6.92
N MET A 564 -9.87 -10.65 8.08
CA MET A 564 -9.25 -9.33 8.17
C MET A 564 -7.83 -9.33 7.59
N LEU A 565 -7.02 -10.33 7.94
CA LEU A 565 -5.68 -10.48 7.38
C LEU A 565 -5.72 -10.67 5.87
N ARG A 566 -6.62 -11.51 5.35
CA ARG A 566 -6.80 -11.70 3.90
C ARG A 566 -7.27 -10.43 3.21
N GLY A 567 -8.26 -9.75 3.79
CA GLY A 567 -8.79 -8.46 3.32
C GLY A 567 -7.69 -7.41 3.18
N ARG A 568 -6.79 -7.32 4.17
CA ARG A 568 -5.66 -6.38 4.14
C ARG A 568 -4.67 -6.65 3.00
N HIS A 569 -4.48 -7.91 2.61
CA HIS A 569 -3.50 -8.28 1.58
C HIS A 569 -4.08 -8.28 0.15
N ARG A 570 -5.40 -8.08 -0.04
CA ARG A 570 -6.05 -8.12 -1.37
C ARG A 570 -5.58 -7.02 -2.33
N GLY A 571 -5.16 -5.88 -1.78
CA GLY A 571 -4.73 -4.71 -2.55
C GLY A 571 -3.28 -4.75 -3.00
N LEU A 572 -2.47 -5.70 -2.51
CA LEU A 572 -1.05 -5.81 -2.86
C LEU A 572 -0.88 -6.44 -4.25
N PRO A 573 0.11 -6.01 -5.03
CA PRO A 573 0.38 -6.61 -6.33
C PRO A 573 0.89 -8.04 -6.13
N VAL A 574 0.35 -8.98 -6.92
CA VAL A 574 0.72 -10.41 -6.88
C VAL A 574 2.12 -10.60 -7.48
N ASP A 575 2.42 -9.85 -8.53
CA ASP A 575 3.73 -9.78 -9.16
C ASP A 575 4.54 -8.58 -8.65
N ILE A 576 5.86 -8.74 -8.56
CA ILE A 576 6.74 -7.75 -7.94
C ILE A 576 6.73 -6.45 -8.77
N ASP A 577 6.12 -5.40 -8.23
CA ASP A 577 6.10 -4.05 -8.82
C ASP A 577 7.54 -3.54 -9.03
N LYS A 578 7.80 -2.89 -10.17
CA LYS A 578 9.11 -2.31 -10.52
C LYS A 578 9.63 -1.38 -9.43
N ALA A 579 8.75 -0.65 -8.74
CA ALA A 579 9.11 0.24 -7.65
C ALA A 579 9.65 -0.49 -6.40
N ILE A 580 9.35 -1.79 -6.25
CA ILE A 580 9.75 -2.67 -5.15
C ILE A 580 10.97 -3.51 -5.53
N GLN A 581 11.18 -3.78 -6.82
CA GLN A 581 12.32 -4.55 -7.31
C GLN A 581 13.65 -3.86 -7.01
N LEU A 582 14.63 -4.66 -6.60
CA LEU A 582 15.98 -4.18 -6.35
C LEU A 582 16.71 -3.95 -7.68
N PRO A 583 17.52 -2.88 -7.80
CA PRO A 583 18.27 -2.61 -9.02
C PRO A 583 19.27 -3.73 -9.30
N GLY A 584 19.26 -4.29 -10.52
CA GLY A 584 20.19 -5.34 -10.95
C GLY A 584 20.16 -5.58 -12.46
N ASP A 585 21.18 -6.24 -13.00
CA ASP A 585 21.39 -6.37 -14.46
C ASP A 585 20.29 -7.20 -15.16
N ASN A 586 19.63 -8.10 -14.43
CA ASN A 586 18.49 -8.87 -14.92
C ASN A 586 17.29 -7.97 -15.29
N MET A 587 17.16 -6.80 -14.65
CA MET A 587 16.11 -5.83 -14.93
C MET A 587 16.32 -5.18 -16.29
N ASP A 588 17.55 -4.71 -16.51
CA ASP A 588 17.95 -4.02 -17.73
C ASP A 588 17.81 -4.96 -18.94
N PHE A 589 18.08 -6.25 -18.74
CA PHE A 589 17.86 -7.29 -19.74
C PHE A 589 16.37 -7.56 -20.00
N ALA A 590 15.54 -7.60 -18.96
CA ALA A 590 14.09 -7.80 -19.10
C ALA A 590 13.42 -6.63 -19.85
N GLU A 591 13.84 -5.39 -19.61
CA GLU A 591 13.32 -4.21 -20.33
C GLU A 591 13.66 -4.25 -21.83
N GLU A 592 14.88 -4.69 -22.17
CA GLU A 592 15.30 -4.84 -23.56
C GLU A 592 14.52 -5.96 -24.27
N GLN A 593 14.31 -7.10 -23.58
CA GLN A 593 13.49 -8.20 -24.10
C GLN A 593 12.04 -7.77 -24.34
N ASP A 594 11.43 -7.03 -23.42
CA ASP A 594 10.06 -6.55 -23.56
C ASP A 594 9.92 -5.62 -24.78
N HIS A 595 10.89 -4.72 -25.00
CA HIS A 595 10.91 -3.87 -26.21
C HIS A 595 11.05 -4.72 -27.48
N GLN A 596 11.94 -5.70 -27.51
CA GLN A 596 12.10 -6.58 -28.67
C GLN A 596 10.82 -7.34 -28.98
N ILE A 597 10.13 -7.89 -27.98
CA ILE A 597 8.83 -8.55 -28.16
C ILE A 597 7.82 -7.58 -28.78
N ARG A 598 7.73 -6.33 -28.29
CA ARG A 598 6.81 -5.31 -28.83
C ARG A 598 7.15 -4.89 -30.26
N ALA A 599 8.44 -4.69 -30.56
CA ALA A 599 8.90 -4.35 -31.90
C ALA A 599 8.57 -5.47 -32.91
N ILE A 600 8.71 -6.73 -32.50
CA ILE A 600 8.31 -7.89 -33.30
C ILE A 600 6.80 -7.92 -33.52
N THR A 601 6.00 -7.58 -32.49
CA THR A 601 4.53 -7.51 -32.61
C THR A 601 4.08 -6.39 -33.54
N SER A 602 4.69 -5.20 -33.50
CA SER A 602 4.30 -4.09 -34.39
C SER A 602 4.65 -4.37 -35.85
N MET A 603 5.77 -5.04 -36.12
CA MET A 603 6.15 -5.44 -37.47
C MET A 603 5.21 -6.50 -38.07
N LYS A 604 4.73 -7.45 -37.26
CA LYS A 604 3.75 -8.47 -37.71
C LYS A 604 2.36 -7.91 -38.03
N GLY A 605 2.01 -6.72 -37.54
CA GLY A 605 0.74 -6.05 -37.88
C GLY A 605 0.79 -5.23 -39.17
N HIS A 606 1.98 -5.07 -39.76
CA HIS A 606 2.21 -4.29 -40.99
C HIS A 606 2.59 -5.15 -42.21
N LEU A 607 2.86 -6.44 -42.00
CA LEU A 607 3.03 -7.48 -43.01
C LEU A 607 1.73 -8.26 -43.12
#